data_AF-A0A1F9Z8H3-F1
#
_entry.id   AF-A0A1F9Z8H3-F1
#
_cell.length_a   1.000
_cell.length_b   1.000
_cell.length_c   1.000
_cell.angle_alpha   90.00
_cell.angle_beta   90.00
_cell.angle_gamma   90.00
#
_symmetry.space_group_name_H-M   'P 1'
#
loop_
_entity.id
_entity.type
_entity.pdbx_description
1 polymer ?
#
loop_
_entity_poly.entity_id
_entity_poly.type
_entity_poly.pdbx_seq_one_letter_code
_entity_poly.pdbx_strand_id
1 'polypeptide(L)'
;MEGLKEIGRWLPRSVASELARKMDGLKVSKKRLHEVLEKVCDKYEIHRIDANESAGIVSAQSIGEPGTQMTMRTFHYAGVAEMNVTLGLPRLIEIVDARRVPSTPIMEIHTKSNYHELEKMRKIATEIEVTILEDIAEIETDLEHMRVLVYADDHRMKSRGVTWSELEERMKKLGAAEEVKRTVGNAEKKVKAIVIEAGEPSYKKLQRLVEQVRTTKIKGIDGIRRAIIKKRGEGYVIYTEGSNLSKILELPYVDASRTTTNSIQEIYEVLGIEAARNAVINEAYNTLQEQGLTVDIRHIMLVSDMMTNDGDVKAIGRHGISGRKSSVLARAAFEITAHHLLRAAIQGEVDYLDGVAENVIVGQPVTLGTGAVNLVYKPPAGVPLAKLAPKSATSPPPPVVEPEAEA
;
A
#
# COMPACT_ATOMS: atom_id res chain seq x y z
N MET A 1 -5.93 -16.26 33.94
CA MET A 1 -4.55 -15.78 34.18
C MET A 1 -3.96 -16.34 35.47
N GLU A 2 -4.70 -16.37 36.59
CA GLU A 2 -4.23 -16.97 37.85
C GLU A 2 -3.88 -18.47 37.71
N GLY A 3 -4.72 -19.27 37.05
CA GLY A 3 -4.41 -20.68 36.80
C GLY A 3 -3.17 -20.94 35.95
N LEU A 4 -2.74 -20.00 35.11
CA LEU A 4 -1.47 -20.10 34.35
C LEU A 4 -0.27 -19.76 35.25
N LYS A 5 -0.43 -18.80 36.17
CA LYS A 5 0.60 -18.45 37.17
C LYS A 5 0.82 -19.59 38.16
N GLU A 6 -0.22 -20.34 38.53
CA GLU A 6 -0.11 -21.53 39.39
C GLU A 6 0.67 -22.68 38.71
N ILE A 7 0.53 -22.84 37.39
CA ILE A 7 1.24 -23.87 36.61
C ILE A 7 2.67 -23.44 36.25
N GLY A 8 3.02 -22.15 36.43
CA GLY A 8 4.33 -21.62 36.05
C GLY A 8 4.62 -21.62 34.54
N ARG A 9 3.58 -21.75 33.70
CA ARG A 9 3.69 -21.79 32.24
C ARG A 9 3.14 -20.53 31.59
N TRP A 10 3.64 -20.24 30.40
CA TRP A 10 3.33 -19.01 29.67
C TRP A 10 2.53 -19.29 28.40
N LEU A 11 1.49 -18.47 28.17
CA LEU A 11 0.71 -18.47 26.93
C LEU A 11 0.47 -17.02 26.47
N PRO A 12 0.37 -16.79 25.15
CA PRO A 12 -0.03 -15.49 24.62
C PRO A 12 -1.41 -15.05 25.13
N ARG A 13 -1.57 -13.75 25.40
CA ARG A 13 -2.83 -13.17 25.88
C ARG A 13 -4.01 -13.44 24.95
N SER A 14 -3.78 -13.48 23.63
CA SER A 14 -4.82 -13.80 22.65
C SER A 14 -5.39 -15.21 22.86
N VAL A 15 -4.51 -16.21 22.96
CA VAL A 15 -4.89 -17.62 23.19
C VAL A 15 -5.58 -17.77 24.54
N ALA A 16 -5.06 -17.13 25.58
CA ALA A 16 -5.68 -17.15 26.90
C ALA A 16 -7.08 -16.50 26.92
N SER A 17 -7.27 -15.42 26.16
CA SER A 17 -8.56 -14.71 26.06
C SER A 17 -9.58 -15.52 25.25
N GLU A 18 -9.14 -16.17 24.17
CA GLU A 18 -10.00 -17.06 23.38
C GLU A 18 -10.43 -18.28 24.19
N LEU A 19 -9.50 -18.87 24.94
CA LEU A 19 -9.79 -19.95 25.87
C LEU A 19 -10.81 -19.50 26.93
N ALA A 20 -10.61 -18.32 27.53
CA ALA A 20 -11.54 -17.78 28.52
C ALA A 20 -12.95 -17.59 27.94
N ARG A 21 -13.08 -17.06 26.72
CA ARG A 21 -14.38 -16.93 26.02
C ARG A 21 -15.05 -18.28 25.77
N LYS A 22 -14.30 -19.30 25.33
CA LYS A 22 -14.84 -20.65 25.08
C LYS A 22 -15.21 -21.38 26.38
N MET A 23 -14.58 -21.03 27.49
CA MET A 23 -14.85 -21.60 28.80
C MET A 23 -15.95 -20.86 29.56
N ASP A 24 -16.33 -19.67 29.12
CA ASP A 24 -17.44 -18.91 29.70
C ASP A 24 -18.76 -19.66 29.46
N GLY A 25 -19.46 -19.98 30.55
CA GLY A 25 -20.65 -20.84 30.55
C GLY A 25 -20.44 -22.33 30.86
N LEU A 26 -19.19 -22.82 30.94
CA LEU A 26 -18.90 -24.20 31.34
C LEU A 26 -18.48 -24.28 32.83
N LYS A 27 -19.23 -25.04 33.64
CA LYS A 27 -18.84 -25.35 35.04
C LYS A 27 -17.74 -26.41 35.05
N VAL A 28 -16.49 -25.99 34.89
CA VAL A 28 -15.32 -26.87 34.91
C VAL A 28 -14.70 -26.92 36.30
N SER A 29 -14.33 -28.12 36.77
CA SER A 29 -13.59 -28.28 38.03
C SER A 29 -12.15 -27.77 37.90
N LYS A 30 -11.56 -27.27 38.99
CA LYS A 30 -10.18 -26.75 38.99
C LYS A 30 -9.17 -27.75 38.39
N LYS A 31 -9.28 -29.03 38.76
CA LYS A 31 -8.39 -30.10 38.26
C LYS A 31 -8.47 -30.29 36.74
N ARG A 32 -9.68 -30.22 36.16
CA ARG A 32 -9.88 -30.38 34.72
C ARG A 32 -9.46 -29.13 33.95
N LEU A 33 -9.57 -27.95 34.58
CA LEU A 33 -9.01 -26.72 34.03
C LEU A 33 -7.48 -26.79 33.95
N HIS A 34 -6.80 -27.26 35.00
CA HIS A 34 -5.34 -27.43 34.97
C HIS A 34 -4.90 -28.40 33.87
N GLU A 35 -5.57 -29.55 33.70
CA GLU A 35 -5.25 -30.52 32.63
C GLU A 35 -5.45 -29.94 31.22
N VAL A 36 -6.51 -29.14 31.01
CA VAL A 36 -6.75 -28.46 29.73
C VAL A 36 -5.65 -27.43 29.46
N LEU A 37 -5.29 -26.64 30.46
CA LEU A 37 -4.22 -25.65 30.33
C LEU A 37 -2.88 -26.31 30.00
N GLU A 38 -2.55 -27.43 30.63
CA GLU A 38 -1.34 -28.19 30.37
C GLU A 38 -1.30 -28.69 28.91
N LYS A 39 -2.36 -29.36 28.45
CA LYS A 39 -2.46 -29.83 27.05
C LYS A 39 -2.39 -28.70 26.03
N VAL A 40 -2.94 -27.52 26.35
CA VAL A 40 -2.87 -26.34 25.47
C VAL A 40 -1.43 -25.80 25.43
N CYS A 41 -0.74 -25.75 26.57
CA CYS A 41 0.67 -25.35 26.62
C CYS A 41 1.55 -26.32 25.82
N ASP A 42 1.39 -27.63 26.03
CA ASP A 42 2.15 -28.64 25.29
C ASP A 42 1.91 -28.54 23.78
N LYS A 43 0.65 -28.38 23.37
CA LYS A 43 0.33 -28.16 21.94
C LYS A 43 0.94 -26.87 21.42
N TYR A 44 0.91 -25.78 22.19
CA TYR A 44 1.51 -24.52 21.77
C TYR A 44 3.02 -24.67 21.57
N GLU A 45 3.73 -25.29 22.52
CA GLU A 45 5.17 -25.53 22.44
C GLU A 45 5.58 -26.37 21.23
N ILE A 46 4.83 -27.45 20.93
CA ILE A 46 5.09 -28.32 19.77
C ILE A 46 4.87 -27.60 18.43
N HIS A 47 3.95 -26.62 18.36
CA HIS A 47 3.65 -25.88 17.12
C HIS A 47 4.43 -24.56 16.99
N ARG A 48 5.43 -24.32 17.85
CA ARG A 48 6.35 -23.21 17.64
C ARG A 48 7.23 -23.50 16.43
N ILE A 49 7.58 -22.45 15.70
CA ILE A 49 8.56 -22.57 14.62
C ILE A 49 9.92 -23.00 15.20
N ASP A 50 10.57 -23.93 14.52
CA ASP A 50 11.92 -24.36 14.88
C ASP A 50 12.93 -23.21 14.69
N ALA A 51 13.91 -23.15 15.58
CA ALA A 51 14.95 -22.13 15.51
C ALA A 51 15.79 -22.29 14.23
N ASN A 52 16.19 -21.17 13.63
CA ASN A 52 16.99 -21.11 12.39
C ASN A 52 16.29 -21.67 11.13
N GLU A 53 14.96 -21.85 11.20
CA GLU A 53 14.15 -22.17 10.02
C GLU A 53 14.21 -21.04 8.99
N SER A 54 14.15 -21.40 7.71
CA SER A 54 14.29 -20.49 6.57
C SER A 54 13.00 -19.70 6.27
N ALA A 55 12.41 -19.06 7.29
CA ALA A 55 11.10 -18.42 7.23
C ALA A 55 10.97 -17.40 6.08
N GLY A 56 12.04 -16.67 5.74
CA GLY A 56 12.05 -15.74 4.61
C GLY A 56 11.87 -16.43 3.25
N ILE A 57 12.55 -17.56 3.03
CA ILE A 57 12.45 -18.32 1.78
C ILE A 57 11.07 -18.96 1.65
N VAL A 58 10.60 -19.60 2.72
CA VAL A 58 9.26 -20.21 2.75
C VAL A 58 8.18 -19.16 2.50
N SER A 59 8.27 -18.00 3.16
CA SER A 59 7.29 -16.91 2.97
C SER A 59 7.31 -16.37 1.54
N ALA A 60 8.49 -16.17 0.95
CA ALA A 60 8.61 -15.73 -0.43
C ALA A 60 7.99 -16.74 -1.42
N GLN A 61 8.23 -18.04 -1.20
CA GLN A 61 7.64 -19.10 -2.01
C GLN A 61 6.11 -19.16 -1.82
N SER A 62 5.61 -19.13 -0.59
CA SER A 62 4.17 -19.21 -0.30
C SER A 62 3.38 -18.03 -0.84
N ILE A 63 3.98 -16.83 -0.93
CA ILE A 63 3.34 -15.66 -1.56
C ILE A 63 3.47 -15.71 -3.09
N GLY A 64 4.59 -16.22 -3.61
CA GLY A 64 4.88 -16.27 -5.04
C GLY A 64 4.19 -17.42 -5.79
N GLU A 65 4.03 -18.59 -5.17
CA GLU A 65 3.42 -19.78 -5.76
C GLU A 65 1.99 -19.51 -6.29
N PRO A 66 1.10 -18.87 -5.51
CA PRO A 66 -0.23 -18.52 -6.01
C PRO A 66 -0.19 -17.60 -7.24
N GLY A 67 0.87 -16.79 -7.40
CA GLY A 67 1.04 -15.91 -8.55
C GLY A 67 1.07 -16.66 -9.89
N THR A 68 1.55 -17.91 -9.92
CA THR A 68 1.51 -18.76 -11.13
C THR A 68 0.13 -19.35 -11.41
N GLN A 69 -0.67 -19.53 -10.36
CA GLN A 69 -2.03 -20.07 -10.41
C GLN A 69 -3.09 -18.98 -10.63
N MET A 70 -2.72 -17.70 -10.43
CA MET A 70 -3.55 -16.55 -10.74
C MET A 70 -3.78 -16.45 -12.25
N THR A 71 -4.80 -17.15 -12.72
CA THR A 71 -5.41 -16.91 -14.03
C THR A 71 -6.28 -15.66 -13.95
N MET A 72 -6.46 -14.92 -15.07
CA MET A 72 -7.34 -13.75 -15.12
C MET A 72 -8.80 -14.16 -14.86
N ARG A 73 -9.17 -14.33 -13.59
CA ARG A 73 -10.57 -14.30 -13.17
C ARG A 73 -10.90 -12.84 -12.89
N THR A 74 -11.37 -12.15 -13.92
CA THR A 74 -12.09 -10.89 -13.74
C THR A 74 -13.39 -11.21 -13.02
N PHE A 75 -13.33 -11.27 -11.69
CA PHE A 75 -14.55 -11.20 -10.90
C PHE A 75 -15.13 -9.82 -11.10
N HIS A 76 -16.20 -9.75 -11.91
CA HIS A 76 -17.13 -8.65 -11.84
C HIS A 76 -17.70 -8.63 -10.43
N TYR A 77 -17.36 -7.60 -9.66
CA TYR A 77 -17.99 -7.37 -8.38
C TYR A 77 -19.49 -7.25 -8.60
N ALA A 78 -20.28 -8.23 -8.16
CA ALA A 78 -21.72 -8.15 -8.20
C ALA A 78 -22.17 -7.01 -7.26
N GLY A 79 -22.35 -5.81 -7.84
CA GLY A 79 -22.77 -4.59 -7.15
C GLY A 79 -21.77 -3.44 -7.09
N VAL A 80 -20.57 -3.56 -7.69
CA VAL A 80 -19.64 -2.42 -7.94
C VAL A 80 -19.18 -2.44 -9.40
N ALA A 81 -20.14 -2.60 -10.32
CA ALA A 81 -19.87 -2.69 -11.76
C ALA A 81 -19.32 -1.39 -12.38
N GLU A 82 -19.19 -0.30 -11.62
CA GLU A 82 -18.82 1.02 -12.15
C GLU A 82 -17.39 1.46 -11.89
N MET A 83 -16.61 0.77 -11.04
CA MET A 83 -15.22 1.12 -10.76
C MET A 83 -14.28 0.02 -11.24
N ASN A 84 -13.43 0.36 -12.21
CA ASN A 84 -12.36 -0.53 -12.68
C ASN A 84 -11.27 -0.58 -11.59
N VAL A 85 -11.27 -1.62 -10.78
CA VAL A 85 -10.19 -1.87 -9.81
C VAL A 85 -9.21 -2.86 -10.44
N THR A 86 -7.91 -2.58 -10.38
CA THR A 86 -6.89 -3.59 -10.67
C THR A 86 -6.96 -4.68 -9.61
N LEU A 87 -7.36 -5.89 -10.02
CA LEU A 87 -7.49 -7.04 -9.14
C LEU A 87 -6.45 -8.11 -9.46
N GLY A 88 -6.14 -8.96 -8.47
CA GLY A 88 -5.28 -10.14 -8.62
C GLY A 88 -3.79 -9.81 -8.65
N LEU A 89 -3.04 -10.51 -9.50
CA LEU A 89 -1.58 -10.46 -9.52
C LEU A 89 -1.00 -9.06 -9.80
N PRO A 90 -1.50 -8.27 -10.77
CA PRO A 90 -0.97 -6.94 -11.02
C PRO A 90 -1.04 -6.05 -9.78
N ARG A 91 -2.10 -6.19 -8.98
CA ARG A 91 -2.25 -5.44 -7.73
C ARG A 91 -1.24 -5.89 -6.68
N LEU A 92 -1.02 -7.19 -6.53
CA LEU A 92 -0.01 -7.72 -5.62
C LEU A 92 1.41 -7.25 -5.99
N ILE A 93 1.73 -7.17 -7.28
CA ILE A 93 3.00 -6.62 -7.78
C ILE A 93 3.13 -5.14 -7.38
N GLU A 94 2.10 -4.32 -7.57
CA GLU A 94 2.14 -2.90 -7.18
C GLU A 94 2.40 -2.68 -5.69
N ILE A 95 1.81 -3.53 -4.84
CA ILE A 95 1.99 -3.50 -3.38
C ILE A 95 3.45 -3.82 -3.04
N VAL A 96 3.96 -4.94 -3.56
CA VAL A 96 5.32 -5.44 -3.30
C VAL A 96 6.41 -4.50 -3.85
N ASP A 97 6.14 -3.84 -4.97
CA ASP A 97 7.02 -2.82 -5.55
C ASP A 97 6.88 -1.44 -4.89
N ALA A 98 6.05 -1.31 -3.84
CA ALA A 98 5.82 -0.07 -3.10
C ALA A 98 5.56 1.13 -4.02
N ARG A 99 4.75 0.94 -5.06
CA ARG A 99 4.53 1.93 -6.12
C ARG A 99 3.94 3.23 -5.54
N ARG A 100 4.49 4.38 -5.96
CA ARG A 100 4.06 5.70 -5.45
C ARG A 100 2.59 6.00 -5.70
N VAL A 101 2.12 5.70 -6.89
CA VAL A 101 0.70 5.86 -7.26
C VAL A 101 0.25 4.53 -7.88
N PRO A 102 -0.77 3.87 -7.31
CA PRO A 102 -1.31 2.64 -7.89
C PRO A 102 -2.04 2.95 -9.20
N SER A 103 -2.24 1.94 -10.05
CA SER A 103 -2.90 2.17 -11.36
C SER A 103 -4.36 2.62 -11.21
N THR A 104 -5.08 2.08 -10.23
CA THR A 104 -6.46 2.45 -9.90
C THR A 104 -6.58 2.78 -8.41
N PRO A 105 -6.23 4.02 -8.01
CA PRO A 105 -6.38 4.47 -6.63
C PRO A 105 -7.86 4.55 -6.26
N ILE A 106 -8.20 4.02 -5.09
CA ILE A 106 -9.53 4.10 -4.51
C ILE A 106 -9.44 4.51 -3.03
N MET A 107 -10.50 5.15 -2.55
CA MET A 107 -10.67 5.41 -1.12
C MET A 107 -12.05 4.98 -0.65
N GLU A 108 -12.09 4.52 0.60
CA GLU A 108 -13.33 4.28 1.34
C GLU A 108 -13.49 5.38 2.39
N ILE A 109 -14.39 6.33 2.13
CA ILE A 109 -14.63 7.48 2.99
C ILE A 109 -15.84 7.21 3.88
N HIS A 110 -15.60 7.20 5.18
CA HIS A 110 -16.64 7.09 6.20
C HIS A 110 -17.00 8.48 6.70
N THR A 111 -18.29 8.74 6.90
CA THR A 111 -18.78 9.98 7.51
C THR A 111 -19.12 9.76 8.99
N LYS A 112 -19.09 10.85 9.76
CA LYS A 112 -19.51 10.83 11.16
C LYS A 112 -21.00 10.47 11.28
N SER A 113 -21.37 9.85 12.40
CA SER A 113 -22.71 9.28 12.68
C SER A 113 -23.90 10.26 12.50
N ASN A 114 -23.66 11.56 12.46
CA ASN A 114 -24.70 12.57 12.24
C ASN A 114 -25.09 12.77 10.76
N TYR A 115 -24.45 12.06 9.81
CA TYR A 115 -24.58 12.29 8.37
C TYR A 115 -25.08 11.07 7.58
N HIS A 116 -25.95 10.24 8.17
CA HIS A 116 -26.51 9.05 7.50
C HIS A 116 -27.61 9.35 6.46
N GLU A 117 -27.97 10.62 6.24
CA GLU A 117 -28.95 10.99 5.22
C GLU A 117 -28.35 10.98 3.81
N LEU A 118 -29.04 10.33 2.87
CA LEU A 118 -28.60 10.21 1.48
C LEU A 118 -28.37 11.57 0.80
N GLU A 119 -29.18 12.59 1.12
CA GLU A 119 -29.04 13.93 0.54
C GLU A 119 -27.75 14.64 0.99
N LYS A 120 -27.39 14.50 2.27
CA LYS A 120 -26.13 15.05 2.81
C LYS A 120 -24.93 14.34 2.19
N MET A 121 -25.01 13.01 2.06
CA MET A 121 -23.96 12.21 1.40
C MET A 121 -23.78 12.60 -0.07
N ARG A 122 -24.88 12.88 -0.79
CA ARG A 122 -24.82 13.37 -2.18
C ARG A 122 -24.12 14.73 -2.26
N LYS A 123 -24.44 15.66 -1.37
CA LYS A 123 -23.76 16.97 -1.30
C LYS A 123 -22.26 16.83 -1.05
N ILE A 124 -21.88 15.96 -0.10
CA ILE A 124 -20.47 15.67 0.20
C ILE A 124 -19.77 15.04 -1.01
N ALA A 125 -20.39 14.05 -1.66
CA ALA A 125 -19.82 13.41 -2.84
C ALA A 125 -19.57 14.42 -3.98
N THR A 126 -20.51 15.31 -4.23
CA THR A 126 -20.38 16.39 -5.23
C THR A 126 -19.32 17.43 -4.85
N GLU A 127 -19.10 17.68 -3.56
CA GLU A 127 -18.04 18.58 -3.10
C GLU A 127 -16.64 17.97 -3.23
N ILE A 128 -16.51 16.67 -2.99
CA ILE A 128 -15.22 15.95 -3.07
C ILE A 128 -14.81 15.72 -4.54
N GLU A 129 -15.77 15.42 -5.40
CA GLU A 129 -15.55 15.11 -6.82
C GLU A 129 -14.97 16.31 -7.59
N VAL A 130 -13.83 16.12 -8.25
CA VAL A 130 -13.24 17.16 -9.10
C VAL A 130 -14.16 17.42 -10.29
N THR A 131 -14.52 18.68 -10.43
CA THR A 131 -15.22 19.18 -11.62
C THR A 131 -14.23 19.95 -12.47
N ILE A 132 -13.95 19.41 -13.65
CA ILE A 132 -13.13 20.05 -14.67
C ILE A 132 -14.04 20.92 -15.54
N LEU A 133 -13.50 21.98 -16.14
CA LEU A 133 -14.27 22.86 -17.01
C LEU A 133 -14.93 22.12 -18.19
N GLU A 134 -14.26 21.10 -18.74
CA GLU A 134 -14.81 20.23 -19.80
C GLU A 134 -16.08 19.46 -19.38
N ASP A 135 -16.25 19.17 -18.07
CA ASP A 135 -17.43 18.45 -17.57
C ASP A 135 -18.68 19.34 -17.56
N ILE A 136 -18.51 20.66 -17.44
CA ILE A 136 -19.61 21.61 -17.27
C ILE A 136 -19.81 22.56 -18.43
N ALA A 137 -18.82 22.70 -19.31
CA ALA A 137 -18.83 23.71 -20.36
C ALA A 137 -18.34 23.18 -21.70
N GLU A 138 -18.92 23.71 -22.77
CA GLU A 138 -18.50 23.49 -24.14
C GLU A 138 -17.49 24.57 -24.53
N ILE A 139 -16.32 24.15 -25.03
CA ILE A 139 -15.21 25.05 -25.35
C ILE A 139 -15.14 25.17 -26.87
N GLU A 140 -15.44 26.36 -27.38
CA GLU A 140 -15.30 26.71 -28.79
C GLU A 140 -14.10 27.64 -28.98
N THR A 141 -13.44 27.52 -30.13
CA THR A 141 -12.31 28.39 -30.50
C THR A 141 -12.73 29.32 -31.62
N ASP A 142 -12.61 30.62 -31.38
CA ASP A 142 -12.76 31.65 -32.40
C ASP A 142 -11.38 31.97 -33.00
N LEU A 143 -11.19 31.55 -34.25
CA LEU A 143 -9.95 31.77 -35.00
C LEU A 143 -9.83 33.21 -35.53
N GLU A 144 -10.94 33.92 -35.71
CA GLU A 144 -10.93 35.29 -36.26
C GLU A 144 -10.46 36.29 -35.22
N HIS A 145 -10.99 36.18 -34.01
CA HIS A 145 -10.62 37.05 -32.89
C HIS A 145 -9.48 36.47 -32.02
N MET A 146 -9.03 35.24 -32.31
CA MET A 146 -8.03 34.50 -31.51
C MET A 146 -8.45 34.39 -30.04
N ARG A 147 -9.69 33.95 -29.82
CA ARG A 147 -10.30 33.83 -28.48
C ARG A 147 -10.81 32.41 -28.24
N VAL A 148 -10.81 32.01 -26.98
CA VAL A 148 -11.48 30.78 -26.53
C VAL A 148 -12.79 31.18 -25.85
N LEU A 149 -13.89 30.62 -26.32
CA LEU A 149 -15.24 30.85 -25.83
C LEU A 149 -15.68 29.62 -25.04
N VAL A 150 -16.02 29.82 -23.77
CA VAL A 150 -16.47 28.75 -22.89
C VAL A 150 -17.95 28.96 -22.57
N TYR A 151 -18.79 28.07 -23.06
CA TYR A 151 -20.23 28.07 -22.83
C TYR A 151 -20.58 27.08 -21.73
N ALA A 152 -20.88 27.60 -20.54
CA ALA A 152 -21.31 26.76 -19.43
C ALA A 152 -22.76 26.28 -19.63
N ASP A 153 -23.00 24.98 -19.37
CA ASP A 153 -24.33 24.37 -19.45
C ASP A 153 -24.98 24.38 -18.05
N ASP A 154 -26.09 25.12 -17.91
CA ASP A 154 -26.85 25.24 -16.66
C ASP A 154 -27.32 23.88 -16.10
N HIS A 155 -27.60 22.89 -16.95
CA HIS A 155 -28.03 21.56 -16.50
C HIS A 155 -26.86 20.76 -15.91
N ARG A 156 -25.67 20.86 -16.53
CA ARG A 156 -24.45 20.22 -16.04
C ARG A 156 -23.94 20.89 -14.76
N MET A 157 -24.01 22.22 -14.70
CA MET A 157 -23.65 22.99 -13.51
C MET A 157 -24.52 22.64 -12.30
N LYS A 158 -25.85 22.52 -12.47
CA LYS A 158 -26.75 22.10 -11.38
C LYS A 158 -26.46 20.69 -10.87
N SER A 159 -26.16 19.76 -11.78
CA SER A 159 -25.82 18.36 -11.41
C SER A 159 -24.51 18.26 -10.62
N ARG A 160 -23.55 19.16 -10.90
CA ARG A 160 -22.26 19.26 -10.21
C ARG A 160 -22.26 20.27 -9.04
N GLY A 161 -23.39 20.90 -8.74
CA GLY A 161 -23.51 21.87 -7.65
C GLY A 161 -22.55 23.07 -7.75
N VAL A 162 -22.29 23.53 -8.98
CA VAL A 162 -21.45 24.70 -9.26
C VAL A 162 -22.34 25.89 -9.54
N THR A 163 -22.03 27.04 -8.94
CA THR A 163 -22.73 28.30 -9.22
C THR A 163 -21.97 29.16 -10.23
N TRP A 164 -22.69 30.00 -10.99
CA TRP A 164 -22.08 30.96 -11.92
C TRP A 164 -21.06 31.89 -11.23
N SER A 165 -21.30 32.24 -9.96
CA SER A 165 -20.37 33.08 -9.17
C SER A 165 -19.03 32.38 -8.91
N GLU A 166 -19.05 31.08 -8.58
CA GLU A 166 -17.82 30.29 -8.35
C GLU A 166 -17.02 30.13 -9.65
N LEU A 167 -17.73 29.94 -10.77
CA LEU A 167 -17.13 29.82 -12.08
C LEU A 167 -16.43 31.11 -12.50
N GLU A 168 -17.10 32.26 -12.35
CA GLU A 168 -16.52 33.57 -12.64
C GLU A 168 -15.29 33.84 -11.76
N GLU A 169 -15.34 33.56 -10.47
CA GLU A 169 -14.20 33.79 -9.56
C GLU A 169 -12.97 32.97 -9.95
N ARG A 170 -13.15 31.70 -10.31
CA ARG A 170 -12.06 30.81 -10.74
C ARG A 170 -11.49 31.20 -12.11
N MET A 171 -12.35 31.67 -13.01
CA MET A 171 -11.98 32.02 -14.37
C MET A 171 -11.49 33.47 -14.54
N LYS A 172 -11.66 34.35 -13.54
CA LYS A 172 -11.13 35.73 -13.52
C LYS A 172 -9.64 35.83 -13.82
N LYS A 173 -8.87 34.78 -13.52
CA LYS A 173 -7.42 34.75 -13.80
C LYS A 173 -7.09 34.48 -15.27
N LEU A 174 -8.02 33.92 -16.03
CA LEU A 174 -7.81 33.48 -17.42
C LEU A 174 -8.63 34.30 -18.41
N GLY A 175 -9.81 34.79 -18.04
CA GLY A 175 -10.67 35.56 -18.93
C GLY A 175 -11.80 36.30 -18.22
N ALA A 176 -12.59 37.03 -19.00
CA ALA A 176 -13.75 37.79 -18.54
C ALA A 176 -15.05 37.14 -19.01
N ALA A 177 -16.10 37.23 -18.20
CA ALA A 177 -17.43 36.82 -18.63
C ALA A 177 -18.02 37.91 -19.54
N GLU A 178 -18.33 37.58 -20.78
CA GLU A 178 -18.97 38.47 -21.74
C GLU A 178 -20.24 37.83 -22.32
N GLU A 179 -21.19 38.66 -22.74
CA GLU A 179 -22.35 38.18 -23.51
C GLU A 179 -21.97 38.05 -24.98
N VAL A 180 -21.85 36.82 -25.45
CA VAL A 180 -21.52 36.51 -26.84
C VAL A 180 -22.76 36.02 -27.56
N LYS A 181 -22.92 36.42 -28.82
CA LYS A 181 -24.00 35.90 -29.68
C LYS A 181 -23.63 34.48 -30.10
N ARG A 182 -24.42 33.50 -29.69
CA ARG A 182 -24.26 32.10 -30.10
C ARG A 182 -25.39 31.73 -31.06
N THR A 183 -25.04 31.19 -32.23
CA THR A 183 -26.00 30.63 -33.18
C THR A 183 -26.26 29.18 -32.80
N VAL A 184 -27.39 28.90 -32.14
CA VAL A 184 -27.81 27.54 -31.79
C VAL A 184 -29.04 27.18 -32.63
N GLY A 185 -28.81 26.52 -33.77
CA GLY A 185 -29.85 26.29 -34.78
C GLY A 185 -30.19 27.55 -35.59
N ASN A 186 -31.47 27.74 -35.98
CA ASN A 186 -31.95 28.89 -36.77
C ASN A 186 -32.23 30.17 -35.94
N ALA A 187 -31.75 30.25 -34.69
CA ALA A 187 -31.99 31.42 -33.83
C ALA A 187 -30.70 31.89 -33.13
N GLU A 188 -30.40 33.18 -33.25
CA GLU A 188 -29.36 33.84 -32.47
C GLU A 188 -29.83 34.02 -31.02
N LYS A 189 -29.13 33.41 -30.07
CA LYS A 189 -29.33 33.67 -28.63
C LYS A 189 -28.09 34.34 -28.06
N LYS A 190 -28.30 35.37 -27.24
CA LYS A 190 -27.24 35.91 -26.38
C LYS A 190 -27.02 34.92 -25.24
N VAL A 191 -25.83 34.36 -25.16
CA VAL A 191 -25.45 33.42 -24.11
C VAL A 191 -24.26 34.02 -23.37
N LYS A 192 -24.29 33.97 -22.03
CA LYS A 192 -23.13 34.32 -21.23
C LYS A 192 -22.03 33.28 -21.47
N ALA A 193 -20.89 33.73 -21.94
CA ALA A 193 -19.73 32.90 -22.18
C ALA A 193 -18.51 33.52 -21.50
N ILE A 194 -17.57 32.68 -21.10
CA ILE A 194 -16.29 33.19 -20.60
C ILE A 194 -15.37 33.30 -21.80
N VAL A 195 -14.90 34.52 -22.05
CA VAL A 195 -14.06 34.88 -23.18
C VAL A 195 -12.62 35.02 -22.70
N ILE A 196 -11.73 34.26 -23.32
CA ILE A 196 -10.30 34.25 -23.02
C ILE A 196 -9.56 34.69 -24.26
N GLU A 197 -8.88 35.84 -24.19
CA GLU A 197 -8.11 36.39 -25.30
C GLU A 197 -6.66 35.90 -25.29
N ALA A 198 -6.15 35.46 -26.45
CA ALA A 198 -4.77 34.98 -26.55
C ALA A 198 -3.72 36.12 -26.61
N GLY A 199 -4.13 37.38 -26.72
CA GLY A 199 -3.30 38.60 -26.74
C GLY A 199 -2.36 38.75 -27.95
N GLU A 200 -1.78 37.65 -28.45
CA GLU A 200 -0.92 37.58 -29.63
C GLU A 200 -1.46 36.58 -30.65
N PRO A 201 -1.36 36.88 -31.97
CA PRO A 201 -1.86 36.02 -33.04
C PRO A 201 -0.91 34.84 -33.32
N SER A 202 -0.77 33.93 -32.36
CA SER A 202 -0.02 32.68 -32.52
C SER A 202 -0.93 31.47 -32.28
N TYR A 203 -1.11 30.65 -33.31
CA TYR A 203 -1.91 29.42 -33.24
C TYR A 203 -1.43 28.47 -32.14
N LYS A 204 -0.11 28.42 -31.89
CA LYS A 204 0.49 27.59 -30.84
C LYS A 204 0.12 28.08 -29.43
N LYS A 205 -0.01 29.39 -29.22
CA LYS A 205 -0.48 29.95 -27.93
C LYS A 205 -1.96 29.65 -27.73
N LEU A 206 -2.78 29.80 -28.77
CA LEU A 206 -4.20 29.47 -28.72
C LEU A 206 -4.43 27.99 -28.37
N GLN A 207 -3.69 27.07 -29.00
CA GLN A 207 -3.78 25.64 -28.70
C GLN A 207 -3.39 25.32 -27.25
N ARG A 208 -2.32 25.94 -26.74
CA ARG A 208 -1.92 25.81 -25.33
C ARG A 208 -2.99 26.37 -24.37
N LEU A 209 -3.60 27.49 -24.74
CA LEU A 209 -4.68 28.11 -23.98
C LEU A 209 -5.90 27.19 -23.92
N VAL A 210 -6.31 26.59 -25.04
CA VAL A 210 -7.41 25.60 -25.07
C VAL A 210 -7.10 24.42 -24.16
N GLU A 211 -5.87 23.92 -24.17
CA GLU A 211 -5.45 22.79 -23.33
C GLU A 211 -5.39 23.17 -21.84
N GLN A 212 -4.97 24.39 -21.51
CA GLN A 212 -5.03 24.94 -20.15
C GLN A 212 -6.47 25.11 -19.67
N VAL A 213 -7.35 25.65 -20.51
CA VAL A 213 -8.77 25.87 -20.22
C VAL A 213 -9.47 24.53 -20.01
N ARG A 214 -9.22 23.54 -20.87
CA ARG A 214 -9.72 22.17 -20.72
C ARG A 214 -9.31 21.51 -19.41
N THR A 215 -8.08 21.73 -18.95
CA THR A 215 -7.55 21.10 -17.72
C THR A 215 -7.80 21.90 -16.45
N THR A 216 -8.43 23.08 -16.56
CA THR A 216 -8.71 23.95 -15.41
C THR A 216 -9.75 23.31 -14.51
N LYS A 217 -9.38 23.13 -13.23
CA LYS A 217 -10.25 22.59 -12.18
C LYS A 217 -11.00 23.74 -11.52
N ILE A 218 -12.31 23.55 -11.34
CA ILE A 218 -13.18 24.58 -10.78
C ILE A 218 -13.44 24.31 -9.30
N LYS A 219 -13.85 23.08 -9.01
CA LYS A 219 -14.27 22.61 -7.69
C LYS A 219 -13.78 21.19 -7.46
N GLY A 220 -13.67 20.79 -6.20
CA GLY A 220 -13.32 19.44 -5.79
C GLY A 220 -11.89 19.29 -5.28
N ILE A 221 -11.61 18.09 -4.77
CA ILE A 221 -10.32 17.74 -4.18
C ILE A 221 -9.41 17.11 -5.24
N ASP A 222 -8.24 17.71 -5.46
CA ASP A 222 -7.28 17.21 -6.45
C ASP A 222 -7.03 15.71 -6.36
N GLY A 223 -7.11 15.02 -7.50
CA GLY A 223 -6.82 13.60 -7.58
C GLY A 223 -8.06 12.71 -7.54
N ILE A 224 -9.22 13.23 -7.14
CA ILE A 224 -10.48 12.48 -7.07
C ILE A 224 -11.35 12.76 -8.29
N ARG A 225 -11.52 11.77 -9.16
CA ARG A 225 -12.26 11.91 -10.42
C ARG A 225 -13.76 11.68 -10.25
N ARG A 226 -14.13 10.69 -9.43
CA ARG A 226 -15.52 10.26 -9.27
C ARG A 226 -15.78 9.81 -7.84
N ALA A 227 -16.98 10.09 -7.34
CA ALA A 227 -17.43 9.64 -6.03
C ALA A 227 -18.76 8.88 -6.13
N ILE A 228 -18.81 7.66 -5.63
CA ILE A 228 -19.97 6.76 -5.68
C ILE A 228 -20.41 6.44 -4.26
N ILE A 229 -21.70 6.61 -3.97
CA ILE A 229 -22.27 6.32 -2.66
C ILE A 229 -22.83 4.90 -2.65
N LYS A 230 -22.43 4.10 -1.67
CA LYS A 230 -22.93 2.74 -1.47
C LYS A 230 -23.47 2.56 -0.06
N LYS A 231 -24.56 1.81 0.06
CA LYS A 231 -25.11 1.41 1.37
C LYS A 231 -24.36 0.17 1.89
N ARG A 232 -23.80 0.24 3.09
CA ARG A 232 -23.07 -0.85 3.76
C ARG A 232 -23.66 -1.02 5.17
N GLY A 233 -24.46 -2.08 5.36
CA GLY A 233 -25.20 -2.30 6.61
C GLY A 233 -26.24 -1.19 6.87
N GLU A 234 -26.18 -0.58 8.06
CA GLU A 234 -27.05 0.53 8.46
C GLU A 234 -26.57 1.91 7.99
N GLY A 235 -25.37 2.00 7.40
CA GLY A 235 -24.76 3.26 6.98
C GLY A 235 -24.56 3.41 5.47
N TYR A 236 -24.17 4.62 5.06
CA TYR A 236 -23.69 4.93 3.71
C TYR A 236 -22.18 5.19 3.76
N VAL A 237 -21.49 4.74 2.72
CA VAL A 237 -20.05 4.91 2.54
C VAL A 237 -19.81 5.49 1.15
N ILE A 238 -18.84 6.39 1.02
CA ILE A 238 -18.46 6.98 -0.27
C ILE A 238 -17.19 6.26 -0.74
N TYR A 239 -17.26 5.69 -1.94
CA TYR A 239 -16.11 5.16 -2.65
C TYR A 239 -15.65 6.18 -3.69
N THR A 240 -14.37 6.53 -3.69
CA THR A 240 -13.82 7.45 -4.68
C THR A 240 -12.92 6.73 -5.68
N GLU A 241 -12.98 7.15 -6.94
CA GLU A 241 -11.95 6.88 -7.94
C GLU A 241 -10.92 8.00 -7.88
N GLY A 242 -9.69 7.67 -7.52
CA GLY A 242 -8.71 8.64 -7.08
C GLY A 242 -8.49 8.61 -5.57
N SER A 243 -7.32 9.10 -5.16
CA SER A 243 -6.99 9.24 -3.75
C SER A 243 -6.34 10.58 -3.44
N ASN A 244 -6.76 11.16 -2.31
CA ASN A 244 -6.16 12.33 -1.67
C ASN A 244 -6.51 12.34 -0.17
N LEU A 245 -5.87 11.45 0.59
CA LEU A 245 -6.12 11.21 1.99
C LEU A 245 -5.88 12.46 2.84
N SER A 246 -4.81 13.22 2.57
CA SER A 246 -4.48 14.43 3.33
C SER A 246 -5.64 15.42 3.33
N LYS A 247 -6.16 15.79 2.15
CA LYS A 247 -7.25 16.76 2.03
C LYS A 247 -8.59 16.21 2.54
N ILE A 248 -8.83 14.91 2.41
CA ILE A 248 -10.08 14.29 2.88
C ILE A 248 -10.17 14.28 4.40
N LEU A 249 -9.06 14.02 5.10
CA LEU A 249 -9.05 13.97 6.56
C LEU A 249 -9.23 15.36 7.22
N GLU A 250 -8.90 16.44 6.51
CA GLU A 250 -9.15 17.82 6.95
C GLU A 250 -10.65 18.17 7.00
N LEU A 251 -11.50 17.44 6.27
CA LEU A 251 -12.92 17.74 6.19
C LEU A 251 -13.65 17.40 7.50
N PRO A 252 -14.44 18.33 8.08
CA PRO A 252 -15.01 18.17 9.41
C PRO A 252 -16.09 17.07 9.49
N TYR A 253 -16.71 16.72 8.36
CA TYR A 253 -17.77 15.70 8.28
C TYR A 253 -17.24 14.28 8.03
N VAL A 254 -15.95 14.13 7.68
CA VAL A 254 -15.30 12.84 7.46
C VAL A 254 -14.86 12.25 8.79
N ASP A 255 -15.01 10.93 8.91
CA ASP A 255 -14.51 10.16 10.03
C ASP A 255 -13.08 9.68 9.74
N ALA A 256 -12.12 10.36 10.35
CA ALA A 256 -10.70 10.07 10.20
C ALA A 256 -10.28 8.70 10.77
N SER A 257 -11.06 8.11 11.68
CA SER A 257 -10.72 6.83 12.32
C SER A 257 -11.03 5.61 11.46
N ARG A 258 -11.93 5.75 10.48
CA ARG A 258 -12.41 4.65 9.63
C ARG A 258 -12.10 4.84 8.15
N THR A 259 -11.81 6.06 7.71
CA THR A 259 -11.51 6.36 6.30
C THR A 259 -10.16 5.77 5.89
N THR A 260 -10.12 5.04 4.78
CA THR A 260 -8.92 4.34 4.29
C THR A 260 -8.74 4.52 2.77
N THR A 261 -7.54 4.22 2.28
CA THR A 261 -7.21 4.20 0.85
C THR A 261 -6.41 2.95 0.52
N ASN A 262 -6.41 2.56 -0.74
CA ASN A 262 -5.53 1.51 -1.25
C ASN A 262 -4.12 2.04 -1.64
N SER A 263 -3.88 3.36 -1.56
CA SER A 263 -2.58 3.95 -1.83
C SER A 263 -1.67 3.86 -0.59
N ILE A 264 -0.73 2.90 -0.60
CA ILE A 264 0.14 2.62 0.55
C ILE A 264 1.08 3.78 0.86
N GLN A 265 1.67 4.39 -0.17
CA GLN A 265 2.60 5.51 0.00
C GLN A 265 1.91 6.75 0.55
N GLU A 266 0.65 6.96 0.18
CA GLU A 266 -0.16 8.05 0.74
C GLU A 266 -0.52 7.81 2.21
N ILE A 267 -0.82 6.58 2.59
CA ILE A 267 -1.00 6.20 4.00
C ILE A 267 0.28 6.44 4.79
N TYR A 268 1.44 6.09 4.23
CA TYR A 268 2.74 6.34 4.84
C TYR A 268 2.99 7.83 5.06
N GLU A 269 2.76 8.68 4.05
CA GLU A 269 2.97 10.13 4.13
C GLU A 269 2.04 10.80 5.15
N VAL A 270 0.80 10.33 5.33
CA VAL A 270 -0.21 10.98 6.18
C VAL A 270 -0.31 10.37 7.58
N LEU A 271 -0.29 9.04 7.70
CA LEU A 271 -0.53 8.31 8.95
C LEU A 271 0.74 7.64 9.53
N GLY A 272 1.81 7.53 8.74
CA GLY A 272 3.09 6.99 9.16
C GLY A 272 3.31 5.50 8.88
N ILE A 273 4.46 5.00 9.36
CA ILE A 273 5.02 3.69 8.97
C ILE A 273 4.16 2.52 9.43
N GLU A 274 3.69 2.51 10.68
CA GLU A 274 2.86 1.41 11.22
C GLU A 274 1.48 1.32 10.54
N ALA A 275 0.93 2.47 10.14
CA ALA A 275 -0.30 2.50 9.36
C ALA A 275 -0.04 1.90 7.97
N ALA A 276 1.08 2.26 7.33
CA ALA A 276 1.47 1.70 6.05
C ALA A 276 1.75 0.20 6.12
N ARG A 277 2.43 -0.28 7.18
CA ARG A 277 2.67 -1.71 7.44
C ARG A 277 1.36 -2.49 7.49
N ASN A 278 0.40 -2.01 8.29
CA ASN A 278 -0.93 -2.64 8.37
C ASN A 278 -1.71 -2.53 7.05
N ALA A 279 -1.55 -1.44 6.29
CA ALA A 279 -2.15 -1.29 4.97
C ALA A 279 -1.60 -2.31 3.96
N VAL A 280 -0.28 -2.55 3.94
CA VAL A 280 0.34 -3.60 3.12
C VAL A 280 -0.23 -4.97 3.48
N ILE A 281 -0.33 -5.29 4.78
CA ILE A 281 -0.86 -6.58 5.25
C ILE A 281 -2.30 -6.78 4.79
N ASN A 282 -3.16 -5.80 5.07
CA ASN A 282 -4.59 -5.89 4.75
C ASN A 282 -4.82 -5.94 3.24
N GLU A 283 -4.11 -5.10 2.47
CA GLU A 283 -4.28 -5.03 1.02
C GLU A 283 -3.78 -6.32 0.34
N ALA A 284 -2.61 -6.83 0.72
CA ALA A 284 -2.07 -8.08 0.17
C ALA A 284 -2.96 -9.28 0.53
N TYR A 285 -3.44 -9.34 1.78
CA TYR A 285 -4.33 -10.39 2.25
C TYR A 285 -5.68 -10.37 1.51
N ASN A 286 -6.31 -9.19 1.41
CA ASN A 286 -7.57 -9.02 0.68
C ASN A 286 -7.42 -9.39 -0.80
N THR A 287 -6.33 -8.95 -1.44
CA THR A 287 -6.04 -9.26 -2.86
C THR A 287 -5.93 -10.77 -3.10
N LEU A 288 -5.28 -11.51 -2.20
CA LEU A 288 -5.16 -12.97 -2.29
C LEU A 288 -6.50 -13.66 -2.01
N GLN A 289 -7.23 -13.22 -0.98
CA GLN A 289 -8.51 -13.80 -0.57
C GLN A 289 -9.59 -13.60 -1.65
N GLU A 290 -9.63 -12.47 -2.34
CA GLU A 290 -10.56 -12.21 -3.45
C GLU A 290 -10.36 -13.17 -4.63
N GLN A 291 -9.15 -13.70 -4.79
CA GLN A 291 -8.85 -14.73 -5.81
C GLN A 291 -9.14 -16.15 -5.30
N GLY A 292 -9.65 -16.31 -4.08
CA GLY A 292 -9.89 -17.60 -3.44
C GLY A 292 -8.60 -18.32 -3.03
N LEU A 293 -7.47 -17.61 -2.98
CA LEU A 293 -6.17 -18.15 -2.60
C LEU A 293 -5.95 -17.90 -1.11
N THR A 294 -5.61 -18.94 -0.35
CA THR A 294 -5.36 -18.81 1.08
C THR A 294 -3.87 -18.89 1.36
N VAL A 295 -3.25 -17.75 1.68
CA VAL A 295 -1.89 -17.67 2.21
C VAL A 295 -1.99 -17.31 3.68
N ASP A 296 -1.17 -17.95 4.53
CA ASP A 296 -1.12 -17.61 5.95
C ASP A 296 -0.62 -16.17 6.14
N ILE A 297 -1.32 -15.42 6.99
CA ILE A 297 -1.05 -14.00 7.24
C ILE A 297 0.38 -13.76 7.75
N ARG A 298 1.01 -14.75 8.40
CA ARG A 298 2.38 -14.61 8.94
C ARG A 298 3.40 -14.38 7.83
N HIS A 299 3.22 -14.97 6.65
CA HIS A 299 4.10 -14.74 5.50
C HIS A 299 3.98 -13.30 5.01
N ILE A 300 2.76 -12.78 4.95
CA ILE A 300 2.47 -11.40 4.55
C ILE A 300 3.05 -10.43 5.58
N MET A 301 2.85 -10.70 6.87
CA MET A 301 3.43 -9.91 7.97
C MET A 301 4.94 -9.83 7.86
N LEU A 302 5.63 -10.96 7.64
CA LEU A 302 7.09 -10.97 7.51
C LEU A 302 7.57 -10.08 6.35
N VAL A 303 6.85 -10.12 5.22
CA VAL A 303 7.16 -9.26 4.07
C VAL A 303 6.89 -7.79 4.38
N SER A 304 5.75 -7.46 4.99
CA SER A 304 5.39 -6.09 5.37
C SER A 304 6.37 -5.50 6.38
N ASP A 305 6.82 -6.29 7.36
CA ASP A 305 7.84 -5.90 8.34
C ASP A 305 9.16 -5.60 7.63
N MET A 306 9.62 -6.49 6.74
CA MET A 306 10.84 -6.29 5.97
C MET A 306 10.77 -5.03 5.08
N MET A 307 9.60 -4.73 4.51
CA MET A 307 9.38 -3.54 3.69
C MET A 307 9.38 -2.24 4.49
N THR A 308 9.10 -2.28 5.80
CA THR A 308 8.90 -1.09 6.65
C THR A 308 9.95 -0.90 7.75
N ASN A 309 10.87 -1.86 7.92
CA ASN A 309 11.84 -1.91 9.03
C ASN A 309 12.73 -0.67 9.17
N ASP A 310 13.12 -0.03 8.05
CA ASP A 310 14.09 1.06 8.06
C ASP A 310 13.44 2.45 8.19
N GLY A 311 12.17 2.50 8.60
CA GLY A 311 11.42 3.74 8.77
C GLY A 311 10.88 4.35 7.47
N ASP A 312 10.89 3.59 6.37
CA ASP A 312 10.33 3.96 5.06
C ASP A 312 9.74 2.72 4.39
N VAL A 313 8.78 2.89 3.48
CA VAL A 313 8.14 1.79 2.74
C VAL A 313 8.93 1.49 1.47
N LYS A 314 9.76 0.45 1.52
CA LYS A 314 10.67 0.08 0.43
C LYS A 314 10.10 -1.02 -0.46
N ALA A 315 10.36 -0.88 -1.76
CA ALA A 315 10.13 -1.94 -2.73
C ALA A 315 11.01 -3.17 -2.46
N ILE A 316 10.52 -4.38 -2.73
CA ILE A 316 11.34 -5.60 -2.55
C ILE A 316 12.47 -5.70 -3.59
N GLY A 317 12.25 -5.17 -4.80
CA GLY A 317 13.18 -5.28 -5.93
C GLY A 317 14.47 -4.47 -5.82
N ARG A 318 15.15 -4.31 -6.97
CA ARG A 318 16.51 -3.73 -7.07
C ARG A 318 16.68 -2.32 -6.50
N HIS A 319 15.63 -1.50 -6.49
CA HIS A 319 15.74 -0.12 -5.99
C HIS A 319 15.46 0.01 -4.49
N GLY A 320 14.99 -1.05 -3.84
CA GLY A 320 14.70 -1.07 -2.41
C GLY A 320 15.54 -2.11 -1.68
N ILE A 321 14.89 -3.14 -1.15
CA ILE A 321 15.49 -4.09 -0.19
C ILE A 321 16.66 -4.85 -0.83
N SER A 322 16.47 -5.40 -2.05
CA SER A 322 17.48 -6.25 -2.67
C SER A 322 18.74 -5.51 -3.11
N GLY A 323 18.62 -4.26 -3.60
CA GLY A 323 19.77 -3.45 -4.01
C GLY A 323 20.51 -2.77 -2.87
N ARG A 324 19.95 -2.77 -1.65
CA ARG A 324 20.55 -2.21 -0.43
C ARG A 324 21.10 -3.27 0.52
N LYS A 325 21.14 -4.54 0.10
CA LYS A 325 21.83 -5.59 0.87
C LYS A 325 23.29 -5.18 1.15
N SER A 326 23.80 -5.56 2.31
CA SER A 326 25.18 -5.26 2.72
C SER A 326 26.20 -5.94 1.80
N SER A 327 26.01 -7.23 1.52
CA SER A 327 26.92 -7.99 0.65
C SER A 327 26.94 -7.46 -0.79
N VAL A 328 28.16 -7.25 -1.31
CA VAL A 328 28.41 -6.86 -2.70
C VAL A 328 28.10 -8.03 -3.62
N LEU A 329 28.52 -9.25 -3.25
CA LEU A 329 28.27 -10.46 -4.02
C LEU A 329 26.78 -10.75 -4.13
N ALA A 330 26.03 -10.57 -3.03
CA ALA A 330 24.58 -10.74 -3.04
C ALA A 330 23.88 -9.75 -3.98
N ARG A 331 24.30 -8.48 -4.00
CA ARG A 331 23.77 -7.46 -4.93
C ARG A 331 24.12 -7.79 -6.37
N ALA A 332 25.40 -8.12 -6.63
CA ALA A 332 25.91 -8.40 -7.96
C ALA A 332 25.30 -9.67 -8.60
N ALA A 333 24.98 -10.68 -7.78
CA ALA A 333 24.31 -11.92 -8.22
C ALA A 333 22.82 -11.72 -8.52
N PHE A 334 22.18 -10.70 -7.95
CA PHE A 334 20.76 -10.43 -8.15
C PHE A 334 20.49 -9.67 -9.47
N GLU A 335 21.09 -8.50 -9.67
CA GLU A 335 20.93 -7.69 -10.89
C GLU A 335 22.07 -6.66 -11.04
N ILE A 336 22.34 -6.18 -12.27
CA ILE A 336 23.33 -5.12 -12.59
C ILE A 336 24.75 -5.42 -12.04
N THR A 337 25.23 -6.64 -12.28
CA THR A 337 26.50 -7.19 -11.75
C THR A 337 27.70 -6.27 -11.90
N ALA A 338 27.99 -5.80 -13.12
CA ALA A 338 29.19 -5.01 -13.40
C ALA A 338 29.21 -3.67 -12.64
N HIS A 339 28.05 -3.01 -12.51
CA HIS A 339 27.95 -1.74 -11.80
C HIS A 339 28.23 -1.90 -10.31
N HIS A 340 27.66 -2.93 -9.66
CA HIS A 340 27.88 -3.19 -8.24
C HIS A 340 29.34 -3.53 -7.94
N LEU A 341 29.97 -4.38 -8.74
CA LEU A 341 31.38 -4.76 -8.55
C LEU A 341 32.34 -3.58 -8.77
N LEU A 342 32.14 -2.80 -9.83
CA LEU A 342 32.98 -1.63 -10.11
C LEU A 342 32.86 -0.57 -9.03
N ARG A 343 31.63 -0.27 -8.59
CA ARG A 343 31.39 0.69 -7.52
C ARG A 343 32.00 0.23 -6.20
N ALA A 344 31.80 -1.04 -5.83
CA ALA A 344 32.40 -1.62 -4.63
C ALA A 344 33.93 -1.55 -4.68
N ALA A 345 34.55 -1.82 -5.83
CA ALA A 345 36.00 -1.71 -6.02
C ALA A 345 36.51 -0.27 -5.86
N ILE A 346 35.77 0.73 -6.37
CA ILE A 346 36.12 2.15 -6.20
C ILE A 346 35.99 2.58 -4.73
N GLN A 347 34.95 2.12 -4.04
CA GLN A 347 34.66 2.49 -2.66
C GLN A 347 35.48 1.67 -1.64
N GLY A 348 36.13 0.58 -2.07
CA GLY A 348 36.83 -0.34 -1.18
C GLY A 348 35.90 -1.12 -0.26
N GLU A 349 34.69 -1.46 -0.72
CA GLU A 349 33.72 -2.22 0.08
C GLU A 349 34.24 -3.64 0.37
N VAL A 350 34.02 -4.11 1.60
CA VAL A 350 34.40 -5.45 2.07
C VAL A 350 33.14 -6.29 2.23
N ASP A 351 33.18 -7.54 1.75
CA ASP A 351 32.10 -8.50 1.89
C ASP A 351 32.40 -9.49 3.02
N TYR A 352 31.54 -9.52 4.04
CA TYR A 352 31.74 -10.33 5.26
C TYR A 352 31.18 -11.75 5.16
N LEU A 353 30.50 -12.10 4.06
CA LEU A 353 29.95 -13.44 3.82
C LEU A 353 28.89 -13.90 4.84
N ASP A 354 28.09 -12.99 5.40
CA ASP A 354 27.09 -13.33 6.43
C ASP A 354 25.80 -13.95 5.87
N GLY A 355 25.44 -13.60 4.63
CA GLY A 355 24.19 -14.02 4.00
C GLY A 355 24.26 -15.32 3.22
N VAL A 356 23.12 -15.71 2.66
CA VAL A 356 22.95 -17.01 2.00
C VAL A 356 23.59 -17.04 0.62
N ALA A 357 23.46 -15.97 -0.17
CA ALA A 357 23.84 -15.99 -1.59
C ALA A 357 25.36 -16.01 -1.75
N GLU A 358 26.04 -15.15 -1.00
CA GLU A 358 27.48 -15.03 -0.96
C GLU A 358 28.17 -16.31 -0.47
N ASN A 359 27.66 -16.96 0.58
CA ASN A 359 28.16 -18.26 1.04
C ASN A 359 28.02 -19.36 -0.01
N VAL A 360 26.88 -19.43 -0.71
CA VAL A 360 26.68 -20.39 -1.80
C VAL A 360 27.64 -20.13 -2.97
N ILE A 361 27.88 -18.87 -3.33
CA ILE A 361 28.80 -18.49 -4.41
C ILE A 361 30.25 -18.90 -4.09
N VAL A 362 30.69 -18.69 -2.85
CA VAL A 362 32.05 -19.00 -2.39
C VAL A 362 32.22 -20.51 -2.04
N GLY A 363 31.12 -21.24 -1.91
CA GLY A 363 31.12 -22.68 -1.58
C GLY A 363 31.21 -22.98 -0.08
N GLN A 364 30.81 -22.03 0.77
CA GLN A 364 30.71 -22.18 2.22
C GLN A 364 29.31 -22.67 2.63
N PRO A 365 29.19 -23.41 3.75
CA PRO A 365 27.88 -23.78 4.29
C PRO A 365 27.12 -22.52 4.74
N VAL A 366 25.83 -22.47 4.43
CA VAL A 366 24.96 -21.35 4.83
C VAL A 366 24.63 -21.41 6.32
N THR A 367 24.40 -20.25 6.93
CA THR A 367 24.07 -20.08 8.36
C THR A 367 22.60 -20.36 8.71
N LEU A 368 21.88 -21.12 7.86
CA LEU A 368 20.46 -21.47 8.04
C LEU A 368 20.27 -22.98 8.18
N GLY A 369 19.19 -23.38 8.84
CA GLY A 369 18.86 -24.79 9.06
C GLY A 369 19.97 -25.53 9.83
N THR A 370 20.45 -26.63 9.27
CA THR A 370 21.50 -27.46 9.90
C THR A 370 22.86 -26.77 9.98
N GLY A 371 23.13 -25.79 9.11
CA GLY A 371 24.38 -25.03 9.13
C GLY A 371 24.50 -24.06 10.30
N ALA A 372 23.41 -23.76 11.01
CA ALA A 372 23.40 -22.93 12.21
C ALA A 372 23.75 -23.71 13.50
N VAL A 373 23.81 -25.05 13.44
CA VAL A 373 23.99 -25.89 14.63
C VAL A 373 25.46 -26.24 14.83
N ASN A 374 26.01 -25.83 15.96
CA ASN A 374 27.35 -26.22 16.38
C ASN A 374 27.30 -27.45 17.29
N LEU A 375 28.01 -28.52 16.91
CA LEU A 375 28.10 -29.75 17.70
C LEU A 375 29.35 -29.74 18.57
N VAL A 376 29.16 -30.05 19.86
CA VAL A 376 30.27 -30.28 20.79
C VAL A 376 30.23 -31.73 21.23
N TYR A 377 31.30 -32.47 20.92
CA TYR A 377 31.46 -33.87 21.32
C TYR A 377 32.61 -33.99 22.30
N LYS A 378 32.33 -34.56 23.49
CA LYS A 378 33.35 -34.90 24.48
C LYS A 378 33.71 -36.39 24.31
N PRO A 379 34.90 -36.71 23.77
CA PRO A 379 35.33 -38.09 23.61
C PRO A 379 35.57 -38.76 24.97
N PRO A 380 35.40 -40.10 25.08
CA PRO A 380 35.72 -40.85 26.29
C PRO A 380 37.21 -40.78 26.63
N ALA A 381 37.54 -40.83 27.93
CA ALA A 381 38.91 -40.70 28.42
C ALA A 381 39.81 -41.84 27.87
N GLY A 382 40.88 -41.47 27.17
CA GLY A 382 41.86 -42.41 26.60
C GLY A 382 42.06 -42.32 25.08
N VAL A 383 41.24 -41.54 24.36
CA VAL A 383 41.44 -41.32 22.91
C VAL A 383 42.33 -40.09 22.69
N PRO A 384 43.46 -40.19 21.96
CA PRO A 384 44.31 -39.05 21.66
C PRO A 384 43.55 -38.00 20.82
N LEU A 385 43.51 -36.75 21.28
CA LEU A 385 42.88 -35.62 20.58
C LEU A 385 43.36 -35.45 19.13
N ALA A 386 44.60 -35.84 18.83
CA ALA A 386 45.19 -35.79 17.48
C ALA A 386 44.50 -36.71 16.45
N LYS A 387 43.79 -37.76 16.89
CA LYS A 387 43.04 -38.66 15.99
C LYS A 387 41.59 -38.22 15.75
N LEU A 388 41.13 -37.19 16.45
CA LEU A 388 39.73 -36.73 16.49
C LEU A 388 39.50 -35.38 15.82
N ALA A 389 40.55 -34.70 15.35
CA ALA A 389 40.39 -33.44 14.64
C ALA A 389 39.60 -33.68 13.34
N PRO A 390 38.46 -32.99 13.11
CA PRO A 390 37.76 -33.08 11.84
C PRO A 390 38.71 -32.61 10.73
N LYS A 391 38.86 -33.41 9.68
CA LYS A 391 39.50 -32.96 8.44
C LYS A 391 38.57 -31.88 7.86
N SER A 392 39.07 -30.65 7.81
CA SER A 392 38.42 -29.42 7.35
C SER A 392 37.16 -28.99 8.12
N ALA A 393 37.34 -28.18 9.16
CA ALA A 393 36.40 -27.10 9.45
C ALA A 393 37.09 -25.80 9.03
N THR A 394 36.54 -25.14 8.01
CA THR A 394 36.84 -23.74 7.71
C THR A 394 36.76 -22.93 8.99
N SER A 395 37.73 -22.04 9.17
CA SER A 395 37.90 -21.16 10.32
C SER A 395 36.57 -20.58 10.82
N PRO A 396 36.36 -20.46 12.15
CA PRO A 396 35.21 -19.72 12.66
C PRO A 396 35.27 -18.28 12.12
N PRO A 397 34.11 -17.64 11.87
CA PRO A 397 34.10 -16.23 11.53
C PRO A 397 34.78 -15.45 12.66
N PRO A 398 35.54 -14.38 12.33
CA PRO A 398 36.16 -13.56 13.36
C PRO A 398 35.09 -13.04 14.33
N PRO A 399 35.42 -12.87 15.62
CA PRO A 399 34.46 -12.30 16.58
C PRO A 399 33.98 -10.94 16.07
N VAL A 400 32.67 -10.73 16.13
CA VAL A 400 32.03 -9.44 15.86
C VAL A 400 32.70 -8.42 16.78
N VAL A 401 33.49 -7.52 16.19
CA VAL A 401 34.06 -6.39 16.91
C VAL A 401 32.89 -5.46 17.22
N GLU A 402 32.49 -5.38 18.49
CA GLU A 402 31.56 -4.33 18.94
C GLU A 402 32.16 -2.98 18.53
N PRO A 403 31.39 -2.06 17.92
CA PRO A 403 31.92 -0.75 17.61
C PRO A 403 32.32 -0.10 18.93
N GLU A 404 33.61 0.22 19.06
CA GLU A 404 34.10 1.07 20.14
C GLU A 404 33.23 2.33 20.14
N ALA A 405 32.54 2.58 21.27
CA ALA A 405 31.84 3.82 21.49
C ALA A 405 32.90 4.93 21.48
N GLU A 406 33.02 5.65 20.36
CA GLU A 406 33.74 6.92 20.31
C GLU A 406 33.07 7.87 21.31
N ALA A 407 33.85 8.25 22.32
CA ALA A 407 33.54 9.29 23.31
C ALA A 407 34.01 10.65 22.81
#